data_AF-A0A7J3MAZ9-F1
#
_entry.id   AF-A0A7J3MAZ9-F1
#
_cell.length_a   1.000
_cell.length_b   1.000
_cell.length_c   1.000
_cell.angle_alpha   90.00
_cell.angle_beta   90.00
_cell.angle_gamma   90.00
#
_symmetry.space_group_name_H-M   'P 1'
#
loop_
_entity.id
_entity.type
_entity.pdbx_description
1 polymer ?
#
loop_
_entity_poly.entity_id
_entity_poly.type
_entity_poly.pdbx_seq_one_letter_code
_entity_poly.pdbx_strand_id
1 'polypeptide(L)'
;MSDKYRRNFLVFIIDWAAYGTAMNFVSLTTVLPAFVSSLTDSRVAIGLVSTISVLGWNFFQLVSASIVESRKYKKPFILRITPGERIPWLIIGISTLLFATSNPLLALAIFYISYIVISISSGL
;
A
#
# COMPACT_ATOMS: atom_id res chain seq x y z
N MET A 1 -1.02 -9.30 -33.66
CA MET A 1 -1.10 -9.46 -32.19
C MET A 1 -2.52 -9.88 -31.86
N SER A 2 -2.75 -11.05 -31.27
CA SER A 2 -4.10 -11.55 -31.01
C SER A 2 -4.87 -10.60 -30.08
N ASP A 3 -6.19 -10.47 -30.27
CA ASP A 3 -7.04 -9.51 -29.52
C ASP A 3 -6.90 -9.62 -27.99
N LYS A 4 -6.54 -10.81 -27.49
CA LYS A 4 -6.25 -11.06 -26.08
C LYS A 4 -5.06 -10.23 -25.57
N TYR A 5 -4.01 -10.04 -26.38
CA TYR A 5 -2.86 -9.22 -25.99
C TYR A 5 -3.22 -7.73 -25.91
N ARG A 6 -4.00 -7.23 -26.88
CA ARG A 6 -4.46 -5.83 -26.87
C ARG A 6 -5.34 -5.53 -25.66
N ARG A 7 -6.28 -6.42 -25.34
CA ARG A 7 -7.13 -6.30 -24.15
C ARG A 7 -6.32 -6.36 -22.87
N ASN A 8 -5.40 -7.32 -22.73
CA ASN A 8 -4.56 -7.42 -21.53
C ASN A 8 -3.67 -6.18 -21.35
N PHE A 9 -3.11 -5.66 -22.45
CA PHE A 9 -2.29 -4.46 -22.44
C PHE A 9 -3.09 -3.22 -22.01
N LEU A 10 -4.30 -3.03 -22.56
CA LEU A 10 -5.19 -1.94 -22.16
C LEU A 10 -5.59 -2.03 -20.68
N VAL A 11 -5.98 -3.22 -20.21
CA VAL A 11 -6.33 -3.44 -18.80
C VAL A 11 -5.13 -3.13 -17.89
N PHE A 12 -3.92 -3.52 -18.30
CA PHE A 12 -2.71 -3.23 -17.55
C PHE A 12 -2.42 -1.72 -17.48
N ILE A 13 -2.56 -0.98 -18.59
CA ILE A 13 -2.37 0.48 -18.61
C ILE A 13 -3.39 1.16 -17.71
N ILE A 14 -4.66 0.79 -17.80
CA ILE A 14 -5.73 1.38 -16.99
C ILE A 14 -5.48 1.12 -15.50
N ASP A 15 -5.12 -0.11 -15.15
CA ASP A 15 -4.80 -0.47 -13.77
C ASP A 15 -3.61 0.35 -13.23
N TRP A 16 -2.55 0.48 -14.01
CA TRP A 16 -1.36 1.23 -13.62
C TRP A 16 -1.64 2.73 -13.51
N ALA A 17 -2.42 3.30 -14.43
CA ALA A 17 -2.84 4.70 -14.39
C ALA A 17 -3.75 4.99 -13.18
N ALA A 18 -4.70 4.09 -12.89
CA ALA A 18 -5.57 4.21 -11.73
C ALA A 18 -4.78 4.12 -10.42
N TYR A 19 -3.88 3.15 -10.32
CA TYR A 19 -2.99 3.00 -9.16
C TYR A 19 -2.10 4.23 -8.98
N GLY A 20 -1.41 4.67 -10.03
CA GLY A 20 -0.54 5.86 -9.98
C GLY A 20 -1.31 7.12 -9.56
N THR A 21 -2.52 7.31 -10.09
CA THR A 21 -3.39 8.42 -9.69
C THR A 21 -3.77 8.33 -8.21
N ALA A 22 -4.23 7.16 -7.75
CA ALA A 22 -4.59 6.95 -6.35
C ALA A 22 -3.40 7.19 -5.40
N MET A 23 -2.21 6.74 -5.76
CA MET A 23 -0.99 6.95 -4.96
C MET A 23 -0.59 8.43 -4.88
N ASN A 24 -0.88 9.24 -5.90
CA ASN A 24 -0.69 10.70 -5.83
C ASN A 24 -1.65 11.35 -4.83
N PHE A 25 -2.92 10.92 -4.79
CA PHE A 25 -3.87 11.42 -3.79
C PHE A 25 -3.47 11.07 -2.35
N VAL A 26 -2.97 9.85 -2.17
CA VAL A 26 -2.58 9.34 -0.85
C VAL A 26 -1.23 9.86 -0.39
N SER A 27 -0.38 10.34 -1.30
CA SER A 27 0.96 10.88 -1.09
C SER A 27 1.66 10.38 0.18
N LEU A 28 2.44 9.30 0.02
CA LEU A 28 3.19 8.63 1.09
C LEU A 28 4.08 9.58 1.90
N THR A 29 4.47 10.73 1.35
CA THR A 29 5.42 11.67 1.95
C THR A 29 4.76 12.88 2.62
N THR A 30 3.55 13.26 2.22
CA THR A 30 2.92 14.50 2.71
C THR A 30 1.54 14.26 3.32
N VAL A 31 0.68 13.49 2.66
CA VAL A 31 -0.70 13.29 3.09
C VAL A 31 -0.78 12.31 4.26
N LEU A 32 -0.04 11.19 4.22
CA LEU A 32 -0.06 10.23 5.33
C LEU A 32 0.54 10.79 6.63
N PRO A 33 1.68 11.51 6.63
CA PRO A 33 2.18 12.13 7.85
C PRO A 33 1.24 13.21 8.39
N ALA A 34 0.63 14.02 7.52
CA ALA A 34 -0.37 15.01 7.92
C ALA A 34 -1.63 14.35 8.50
N PHE A 35 -2.08 13.25 7.91
CA PHE A 35 -3.19 12.44 8.43
C PHE A 35 -2.90 11.93 9.84
N VAL A 36 -1.73 11.33 10.07
CA VAL A 36 -1.32 10.88 11.41
C VAL A 36 -1.22 12.05 12.38
N SER A 37 -0.68 13.20 11.94
CA SER A 37 -0.59 14.40 12.78
C SER A 37 -1.96 14.96 13.18
N SER A 38 -3.02 14.68 12.41
CA SER A 38 -4.39 15.05 12.79
C SER A 38 -5.01 14.11 13.84
N LEU A 39 -4.44 12.92 14.01
CA LEU A 39 -4.90 11.89 14.95
C LEU A 39 -4.05 11.82 16.24
N THR A 40 -2.81 12.32 16.20
CA THR A 40 -1.89 12.31 17.36
C THR A 40 -0.85 13.42 17.30
N ASP A 41 -0.43 13.89 18.48
CA ASP A 41 0.68 14.83 18.65
C ASP A 41 2.06 14.15 18.74
N SER A 42 2.10 12.81 18.66
CA SER A 42 3.34 12.04 18.78
C SER A 42 4.23 12.20 17.55
N ARG A 43 5.34 12.93 17.70
CA ARG A 43 6.39 13.06 16.68
C ARG A 43 6.97 11.72 16.24
N VAL A 44 7.05 10.75 17.17
CA VAL A 44 7.53 9.40 16.86
C VAL A 44 6.56 8.68 15.94
N ALA A 45 5.26 8.77 16.20
CA ALA A 45 4.24 8.17 15.34
C ALA A 45 4.33 8.75 13.91
N ILE A 46 4.39 10.08 13.79
CA ILE A 46 4.48 10.73 12.47
C ILE A 46 5.73 10.26 11.70
N GLY A 47 6.90 10.17 12.36
CA GLY A 47 8.13 9.67 11.74
C GLY A 47 8.13 8.15 11.42
N LEU A 48 7.32 7.37 12.12
CA LEU A 48 7.14 5.94 11.81
C LEU A 48 6.50 5.73 10.44
N VAL A 49 5.69 6.67 9.95
CA VAL A 49 5.08 6.58 8.61
C VAL A 49 6.16 6.42 7.55
N SER A 50 7.08 7.38 7.44
CA SER A 50 8.18 7.33 6.46
C SER A 50 9.10 6.13 6.67
N THR A 51 9.34 5.75 7.93
CA THR A 51 10.19 4.61 8.27
C THR A 51 9.61 3.30 7.73
N ILE A 52 8.30 3.09 7.93
CA ILE A 52 7.58 1.92 7.42
C ILE A 52 7.56 1.92 5.90
N SER A 53 7.37 3.07 5.23
CA SER A 53 7.41 3.14 3.77
C SER A 53 8.77 2.72 3.22
N VAL A 54 9.85 3.28 3.77
CA VAL A 54 11.22 3.03 3.29
C VAL A 54 11.64 1.59 3.55
N LEU A 55 11.36 1.06 4.74
CA LEU A 55 11.63 -0.34 5.07
C LEU A 55 10.78 -1.28 4.21
N GLY A 56 9.47 -1.03 4.13
CA GLY A 56 8.54 -1.79 3.32
C GLY A 56 9.00 -1.95 1.87
N TRP A 57 9.29 -0.81 1.24
CA TRP A 57 9.69 -0.79 -0.15
C TRP A 57 11.08 -1.38 -0.36
N ASN A 58 12.11 -0.86 0.31
CA ASN A 58 13.50 -1.23 -0.01
C ASN A 58 13.91 -2.60 0.55
N PHE A 59 13.52 -2.91 1.80
CA PHE A 59 13.97 -4.14 2.44
C PHE A 59 13.24 -5.36 1.87
N PHE A 60 11.91 -5.31 1.77
CA PHE A 60 11.17 -6.46 1.24
C PHE A 60 11.39 -6.65 -0.25
N GLN A 61 11.66 -5.59 -1.02
CA GLN A 61 12.05 -5.71 -2.43
C GLN A 61 13.35 -6.50 -2.63
N LEU A 62 14.34 -6.35 -1.74
CA LEU A 62 15.56 -7.17 -1.79
C LEU A 62 15.28 -8.64 -1.49
N VAL A 63 14.43 -8.91 -0.50
CA VAL A 63 14.04 -10.29 -0.13
C VAL A 63 13.23 -10.93 -1.27
N SER A 64 12.27 -10.20 -1.83
CA SER A 64 11.36 -10.69 -2.85
C SER A 64 12.05 -10.96 -4.18
N ALA A 65 13.04 -10.15 -4.57
CA ALA A 65 13.81 -10.36 -5.79
C ALA A 65 14.38 -11.80 -5.85
N SER A 66 15.01 -12.25 -4.77
CA SER A 66 15.57 -13.61 -4.67
C SER A 66 14.49 -14.72 -4.70
N ILE A 67 13.34 -14.47 -4.05
CA ILE A 67 12.23 -15.42 -3.98
C ILE A 67 11.54 -15.54 -5.35
N VAL A 68 11.35 -14.44 -6.07
CA VAL A 68 10.67 -14.40 -7.36
C VAL A 68 11.57 -14.93 -8.49
N GLU A 69 12.88 -14.70 -8.42
CA GLU A 69 13.85 -15.21 -9.40
C GLU A 69 13.90 -16.75 -9.40
N SER A 70 13.81 -17.38 -8.23
CA SER A 70 13.79 -18.84 -8.09
C SER A 70 12.47 -19.51 -8.53
N ARG A 71 11.43 -18.75 -8.90
CA ARG A 71 10.09 -19.28 -9.24
C ARG A 71 9.89 -19.40 -10.76
N LYS A 72 9.55 -20.61 -11.20
CA LYS A 72 9.21 -20.93 -12.61
C LYS A 72 7.99 -20.15 -13.16
N TYR A 73 7.03 -19.78 -12.31
CA TYR A 73 5.84 -19.02 -12.69
C TYR A 73 5.56 -17.88 -11.72
N LYS A 74 5.65 -16.63 -12.21
CA LYS A 74 5.50 -15.41 -11.40
C LYS A 74 4.04 -14.97 -11.20
N LYS A 75 3.19 -15.21 -12.21
CA LYS A 75 1.77 -14.81 -12.21
C LYS A 75 0.98 -15.25 -10.97
N PRO A 76 1.00 -16.53 -10.52
CA PRO A 76 0.23 -16.95 -9.36
C PRO A 76 0.75 -16.38 -8.03
N PHE A 77 2.04 -16.05 -7.97
CA PHE A 77 2.63 -15.42 -6.79
C PHE A 77 2.16 -13.97 -6.66
N ILE A 78 2.28 -13.19 -7.75
CA ILE A 78 1.82 -11.79 -7.80
C ILE A 78 0.34 -11.70 -7.46
N LEU A 79 -0.51 -12.54 -8.06
CA LEU A 79 -1.96 -12.54 -7.81
C LEU A 79 -2.34 -12.81 -6.34
N ARG A 80 -1.48 -13.46 -5.55
CA ARG A 80 -1.72 -13.70 -4.12
C ARG A 80 -1.31 -12.52 -3.24
N ILE A 81 -0.35 -11.71 -3.69
CA ILE A 81 0.20 -10.58 -2.93
C ILE A 81 -0.59 -9.30 -3.19
N THR A 82 -1.03 -9.08 -4.44
CA THR A 82 -1.78 -7.87 -4.84
C THR A 82 -2.98 -7.54 -3.94
N PRO A 83 -3.77 -8.50 -3.40
CA PRO A 83 -4.83 -8.17 -2.45
C PRO A 83 -4.33 -7.48 -1.18
N GLY A 84 -3.13 -7.82 -0.70
CA GLY A 84 -2.50 -7.21 0.47
C GLY A 84 -2.06 -5.76 0.26
N GLU A 85 -1.85 -5.35 -0.99
CA GLU A 85 -1.59 -3.94 -1.32
C GLU A 85 -2.87 -3.13 -1.42
N ARG A 86 -4.00 -3.74 -1.84
CA ARG A 86 -5.22 -3.01 -2.22
C ARG A 86 -6.29 -2.99 -1.14
N ILE A 87 -6.53 -4.13 -0.49
CA ILE A 87 -7.58 -4.27 0.53
C ILE A 87 -7.32 -3.34 1.72
N PRO A 88 -6.09 -3.20 2.25
CA PRO A 88 -5.89 -2.37 3.44
C PRO A 88 -6.06 -0.88 3.16
N TRP A 89 -5.91 -0.39 1.92
CA TRP A 89 -6.26 1.00 1.59
C TRP A 89 -7.75 1.27 1.78
N LEU A 90 -8.61 0.31 1.42
CA LEU A 90 -10.06 0.42 1.68
C LEU A 90 -10.36 0.39 3.17
N ILE A 91 -9.65 -0.45 3.94
CA ILE A 91 -9.79 -0.52 5.40
C ILE A 91 -9.41 0.81 6.04
N ILE A 92 -8.32 1.45 5.60
CA ILE A 92 -7.91 2.79 6.08
C ILE A 92 -9.00 3.82 5.76
N GLY A 93 -9.50 3.86 4.52
CA GLY A 93 -10.55 4.80 4.13
C GLY A 93 -11.83 4.66 4.96
N ILE A 94 -12.33 3.43 5.10
CA ILE A 94 -13.55 3.15 5.87
C ILE A 94 -13.35 3.44 7.37
N SER A 95 -12.24 3.01 7.95
CA SER A 95 -11.95 3.25 9.37
C SER A 95 -11.79 4.74 9.68
N THR A 96 -11.21 5.51 8.75
CA THR A 96 -11.12 6.96 8.88
C THR A 96 -12.50 7.60 8.91
N LEU A 97 -13.40 7.23 7.99
CA LEU A 97 -14.76 7.78 7.94
C LEU A 97 -15.59 7.47 9.20
N LEU A 98 -15.37 6.31 9.83
CA LEU A 98 -16.16 5.86 10.97
C LEU A 98 -15.59 6.29 12.33
N PHE A 99 -14.26 6.32 12.47
CA PHE A 99 -13.61 6.40 13.79
C PHE A 99 -12.71 7.63 13.97
N ALA A 100 -12.34 8.36 12.92
CA ALA A 100 -11.38 9.46 13.06
C ALA A 100 -11.84 10.54 14.06
N THR A 101 -13.13 10.85 14.12
CA THR A 101 -13.68 11.85 15.06
C THR A 101 -14.05 11.26 16.41
N SER A 102 -14.52 10.01 16.45
CA SER A 102 -15.07 9.38 17.65
C SER A 102 -14.00 8.68 18.50
N ASN A 103 -13.01 8.05 17.85
CA ASN A 103 -11.92 7.33 18.50
C ASN A 103 -10.63 7.40 17.65
N PRO A 104 -9.87 8.50 17.76
CA PRO A 104 -8.63 8.70 17.00
C PRO A 104 -7.59 7.59 17.21
N LEU A 105 -7.52 7.02 18.42
CA LEU A 105 -6.54 5.98 18.75
C LEU A 105 -6.81 4.68 17.99
N LEU A 106 -8.09 4.29 17.85
CA LEU A 106 -8.50 3.12 17.08
C LEU A 106 -8.24 3.33 15.59
N ALA A 107 -8.58 4.50 15.04
CA ALA A 107 -8.28 4.84 13.65
C ALA A 107 -6.77 4.77 13.37
N LEU A 108 -5.95 5.28 14.29
CA LEU A 108 -4.49 5.24 14.21
C LEU A 108 -3.94 3.81 14.26
N ALA A 109 -4.47 2.96 15.14
CA ALA A 109 -4.06 1.55 15.22
C ALA A 109 -4.39 0.79 13.93
N ILE A 110 -5.60 0.96 13.39
CA ILE A 110 -6.00 0.36 12.11
C ILE A 110 -5.12 0.87 10.97
N PHE A 111 -4.81 2.16 10.96
CA PHE A 111 -3.92 2.77 9.99
C PHE A 111 -2.55 2.07 9.99
N TYR A 112 -1.86 1.98 11.12
CA TYR A 112 -0.53 1.38 11.16
C TYR A 112 -0.53 -0.11 10.79
N ILE A 113 -1.50 -0.88 11.28
CA ILE A 113 -1.60 -2.31 10.94
C ILE A 113 -1.79 -2.47 9.43
N SER A 114 -2.73 -1.72 8.85
CA SER A 114 -3.01 -1.75 7.42
C SER A 114 -1.82 -1.27 6.60
N TYR A 115 -1.14 -0.22 7.06
CA TYR A 115 -0.01 0.38 6.39
C TYR A 115 1.22 -0.53 6.35
N ILE A 116 1.46 -1.29 7.42
CA ILE A 116 2.51 -2.34 7.44
C ILE A 116 2.18 -3.43 6.42
N VAL A 117 0.93 -3.89 6.35
CA VAL A 117 0.53 -4.92 5.37
C VAL A 117 0.71 -4.43 3.94
N ILE A 118 0.31 -3.19 3.64
CA ILE A 118 0.55 -2.55 2.33
C ILE A 118 2.03 -2.51 2.03
N SER A 119 2.84 -2.04 2.98
CA SER A 119 4.27 -1.83 2.81
C SER A 119 5.02 -3.14 2.55
N ILE A 120 4.69 -4.20 3.27
CA ILE A 120 5.23 -5.55 3.06
C ILE A 120 4.79 -6.10 1.70
N SER A 121 3.50 -5.97 1.39
CA SER A 121 2.95 -6.51 0.14
C SER A 121 3.51 -5.79 -1.08
N SER A 122 3.75 -4.47 -0.99
CA SER A 122 4.35 -3.66 -2.06
C SER A 122 5.81 -3.97 -2.35
N GLY A 123 6.52 -4.50 -1.36
CA GLY A 123 7.90 -4.95 -1.54
C GLY A 123 7.99 -6.41 -2.00
N LEU A 124 6.94 -7.22 -1.88
CA LEU A 124 6.93 -8.66 -2.22
C LEU A 124 6.55 -8.94 -3.68
#